data_AF-A0A0L9UK67-F1
#
_entry.id   AF-A0A0L9UK67-F1
#
_cell.length_a   1.000
_cell.length_b   1.000
_cell.length_c   1.000
_cell.angle_alpha   90.00
_cell.angle_beta   90.00
_cell.angle_gamma   90.00
#
_symmetry.space_group_name_H-M   'P 1'
#
loop_
_entity.id
_entity.type
_entity.pdbx_description
1 polymer ?
#
loop_
_entity_poly.entity_id
_entity_poly.type
_entity_poly.pdbx_seq_one_letter_code
_entity_poly.pdbx_strand_id
1 'polypeptide(L)'
;MAEAEDDPLSKLMTKLPRWKKAPLELYWDLRVFGLPPHVPVYITLSDALEMIGGDRMLNISIIQLWCMYMDAIVVDQGRSSMYGFVEPQTIQPSGNTLQNRQDYLQTWMDESKRDVYLVPYIEG
;
A
#
# COMPACT_ATOMS: atom_id res chain seq x y z
N MET A 1 -26.16 -26.01 9.34
CA MET A 1 -26.05 -24.61 8.86
C MET A 1 -24.92 -23.87 9.58
N ALA A 2 -23.84 -24.56 9.98
CA ALA A 2 -22.75 -24.00 10.80
C ALA A 2 -21.45 -23.74 10.00
N GLU A 3 -21.43 -24.02 8.69
CA GLU A 3 -20.20 -23.93 7.88
C GLU A 3 -19.92 -22.53 7.34
N ALA A 4 -20.92 -21.66 7.24
CA ALA A 4 -20.75 -20.31 6.67
C ALA A 4 -20.08 -19.32 7.64
N GLU A 5 -20.14 -19.56 8.95
CA GLU A 5 -19.49 -18.68 9.93
C GLU A 5 -18.00 -18.93 10.07
N ASP A 6 -17.46 -20.07 9.61
CA ASP A 6 -16.02 -20.37 9.72
C ASP A 6 -15.19 -20.06 8.47
N ASP A 7 -15.84 -19.76 7.35
CA ASP A 7 -15.16 -19.28 6.14
C ASP A 7 -14.54 -17.88 6.35
N PRO A 8 -13.20 -17.73 6.21
CA PRO A 8 -12.53 -16.44 6.42
C PRO A 8 -13.04 -15.32 5.50
N LEU A 9 -13.44 -15.65 4.26
CA LEU A 9 -14.00 -14.67 3.34
C LEU A 9 -15.38 -14.21 3.80
N SER A 10 -16.24 -15.11 4.25
CA SER A 10 -17.54 -14.79 4.84
C SER A 10 -17.40 -13.91 6.09
N LYS A 11 -16.42 -14.20 6.97
CA LYS A 11 -16.08 -13.33 8.12
C LYS A 11 -15.65 -11.93 7.68
N LEU A 12 -14.92 -11.80 6.58
CA LEU A 12 -14.53 -10.49 6.03
C LEU A 12 -15.74 -9.75 5.41
N MET A 13 -16.59 -10.47 4.67
CA MET A 13 -17.81 -9.95 4.04
C MET A 13 -18.78 -9.35 5.05
N THR A 14 -18.90 -9.91 6.26
CA THR A 14 -19.75 -9.33 7.32
C THR A 14 -19.25 -7.99 7.86
N LYS A 15 -17.95 -7.67 7.67
CA LYS A 15 -17.35 -6.39 8.09
C LYS A 15 -17.46 -5.30 7.03
N LEU A 16 -17.63 -5.66 5.75
CA LEU A 16 -17.74 -4.73 4.63
C LEU A 16 -18.85 -3.67 4.76
N PRO A 17 -20.03 -3.94 5.34
CA PRO A 17 -21.06 -2.91 5.51
C PRO A 17 -20.56 -1.69 6.31
N ARG A 18 -19.54 -1.85 7.16
CA ARG A 18 -18.92 -0.73 7.90
C ARG A 18 -18.23 0.27 6.97
N TRP A 19 -17.84 -0.15 5.77
CA TRP A 19 -17.13 0.66 4.77
C TRP A 19 -18.09 1.30 3.76
N LYS A 20 -19.41 1.09 3.89
CA LYS A 20 -20.42 1.73 3.04
C LYS A 20 -20.63 3.22 3.32
N LYS A 21 -20.18 3.71 4.49
CA LYS A 21 -20.47 5.08 4.94
C LYS A 21 -19.49 6.11 4.36
N ALA A 22 -18.22 5.78 4.30
CA ALA A 22 -17.16 6.62 3.74
C ALA A 22 -15.90 5.76 3.49
N PRO A 23 -15.03 6.17 2.55
CA PRO A 23 -13.68 5.61 2.43
C PRO A 23 -12.90 5.76 3.74
N LEU A 24 -12.02 4.80 4.02
CA LEU A 24 -11.03 4.92 5.09
C LEU A 24 -9.88 5.78 4.59
N GLU A 25 -9.59 6.86 5.31
CA GLU A 25 -8.52 7.80 5.02
C GLU A 25 -7.28 7.48 5.87
N LEU A 26 -6.14 7.28 5.22
CA LEU A 26 -4.90 6.86 5.86
C LEU A 26 -3.73 7.76 5.45
N TYR A 27 -2.97 8.20 6.45
CA TYR A 27 -1.74 8.96 6.27
C TYR A 27 -0.53 8.09 6.59
N TRP A 28 0.59 8.36 5.91
CA TRP A 28 1.88 7.73 6.20
C TRP A 28 2.90 8.75 6.69
N ASP A 29 3.86 8.26 7.47
CA ASP A 29 5.03 9.04 7.87
C ASP A 29 6.07 9.10 6.74
N LEU A 30 6.88 10.15 6.73
CA LEU A 30 7.98 10.33 5.76
C LEU A 30 8.87 9.08 5.65
N ARG A 31 9.07 8.32 6.73
CA ARG A 31 9.90 7.11 6.71
C ARG A 31 9.39 6.01 5.79
N VAL A 32 8.09 5.94 5.51
CA VAL A 32 7.54 4.79 4.78
C VAL A 32 8.04 4.83 3.34
N PHE A 33 8.02 6.02 2.74
CA PHE A 33 8.23 6.22 1.30
C PHE A 33 9.30 7.27 0.95
N GLY A 34 9.86 7.99 1.91
CA GLY A 34 10.83 9.06 1.65
C GLY A 34 10.23 10.38 1.17
N LEU A 35 8.90 10.49 1.17
CA LEU A 35 8.18 11.70 0.80
C LEU A 35 6.93 11.89 1.66
N PRO A 36 6.53 13.14 1.95
CA PRO A 36 5.29 13.42 2.65
C PRO A 36 4.09 13.03 1.77
N PRO A 37 2.97 12.59 2.37
CA PRO A 37 1.74 12.35 1.61
C PRO A 37 1.24 13.66 0.99
N HIS A 38 1.19 13.72 -0.35
CA HIS A 38 0.51 14.81 -1.07
C HIS A 38 -1.00 14.75 -0.84
N VAL A 39 -1.54 13.53 -0.85
CA VAL A 39 -2.92 13.18 -0.53
C VAL A 39 -2.91 11.89 0.31
N PRO A 40 -3.88 11.70 1.22
CA PRO A 40 -4.00 10.46 1.96
C PRO A 40 -4.37 9.28 1.05
N VAL A 41 -4.08 8.06 1.49
CA VAL A 41 -4.60 6.84 0.85
C VAL A 41 -6.06 6.70 1.25
N TYR A 42 -6.92 6.49 0.25
CA TYR A 42 -8.32 6.16 0.48
C TYR A 42 -8.56 4.68 0.18
N ILE A 43 -9.09 3.95 1.16
CA ILE A 43 -9.52 2.56 0.99
C ILE A 43 -11.04 2.53 0.96
N THR A 44 -11.58 2.12 -0.17
CA THR A 44 -13.02 2.09 -0.45
C THR A 44 -13.60 0.69 -0.29
N LEU A 45 -14.92 0.59 -0.35
CA LEU A 45 -15.59 -0.69 -0.46
C LEU A 45 -15.22 -1.43 -1.77
N SER A 46 -14.92 -0.71 -2.85
CA SER A 46 -14.50 -1.35 -4.12
C SER A 46 -13.18 -2.08 -3.96
N ASP A 47 -12.21 -1.43 -3.31
CA ASP A 47 -10.89 -2.03 -3.03
C ASP A 47 -11.02 -3.32 -2.21
N ALA A 48 -11.92 -3.31 -1.23
CA ALA A 48 -12.23 -4.48 -0.42
C ALA A 48 -12.79 -5.65 -1.24
N LEU A 49 -13.74 -5.34 -2.13
CA LEU A 49 -14.38 -6.32 -3.00
C LEU A 49 -13.40 -6.84 -4.05
N GLU A 50 -12.47 -6.02 -4.52
CA GLU A 50 -11.37 -6.41 -5.41
C GLU A 50 -10.44 -7.42 -4.73
N MET A 51 -10.04 -7.15 -3.48
CA MET A 51 -9.22 -8.09 -2.71
C MET A 51 -9.91 -9.44 -2.48
N ILE A 52 -11.22 -9.43 -2.20
CA ILE A 52 -11.99 -10.66 -1.98
C ILE A 52 -12.24 -11.42 -3.28
N GLY A 53 -12.51 -10.70 -4.38
CA GLY A 53 -12.79 -11.29 -5.68
C GLY A 53 -11.58 -11.99 -6.28
N GLY A 54 -10.38 -11.42 -6.13
CA GLY A 54 -9.12 -12.01 -6.59
C GLY A 54 -9.01 -12.19 -8.11
N ASP A 55 -9.96 -11.63 -8.86
CA ASP A 55 -10.10 -11.75 -10.31
C ASP A 55 -9.57 -10.53 -11.08
N ARG A 56 -9.16 -9.49 -10.34
CA ARG A 56 -8.67 -8.21 -10.88
C ARG A 56 -7.31 -7.87 -10.29
N MET A 57 -6.55 -7.06 -11.02
CA MET A 57 -5.35 -6.42 -10.47
C MET A 57 -5.74 -5.53 -9.29
N LEU A 58 -4.91 -5.55 -8.25
CA LEU A 58 -5.15 -4.74 -7.06
C LEU A 58 -4.98 -3.26 -7.38
N ASN A 59 -5.93 -2.45 -6.92
CA ASN A 59 -5.79 -1.01 -6.93
C ASN A 59 -4.48 -0.58 -6.24
N ILE A 60 -3.84 0.44 -6.78
CA ILE A 60 -2.62 1.04 -6.23
C ILE A 60 -2.76 1.44 -4.76
N SER A 61 -3.96 1.84 -4.32
CA SER A 61 -4.28 2.19 -2.94
C SER A 61 -4.13 0.99 -1.98
N ILE A 62 -4.47 -0.22 -2.44
CA ILE A 62 -4.28 -1.47 -1.68
C ILE A 62 -2.79 -1.79 -1.55
N ILE A 63 -2.02 -1.58 -2.63
CA ILE A 63 -0.57 -1.78 -2.62
C ILE A 63 0.09 -0.80 -1.64
N GLN A 64 -0.31 0.47 -1.65
CA GLN A 64 0.15 1.48 -0.69
C GLN A 64 -0.18 1.05 0.76
N LEU A 65 -1.40 0.57 1.02
CA LEU A 65 -1.79 0.05 2.33
C LEU A 65 -0.89 -1.10 2.79
N TRP A 66 -0.56 -2.03 1.89
CA TRP A 66 0.34 -3.15 2.20
C TRP A 66 1.74 -2.68 2.53
N CYS A 67 2.30 -1.72 1.78
CA CYS A 67 3.59 -1.12 2.10
C CYS A 67 3.59 -0.46 3.49
N MET A 68 2.55 0.31 3.82
CA MET A 68 2.40 0.94 5.14
C MET A 68 2.34 -0.10 6.27
N TYR A 69 1.57 -1.17 6.07
CA TYR A 69 1.46 -2.25 7.05
C TYR A 69 2.79 -2.99 7.23
N MET A 70 3.47 -3.33 6.13
CA MET A 70 4.78 -4.00 6.19
C MET A 70 5.84 -3.13 6.86
N ASP A 71 5.87 -1.82 6.61
CA ASP A 71 6.77 -0.90 7.32
C ASP A 71 6.50 -0.94 8.83
N ALA A 72 5.24 -0.86 9.26
CA ALA A 72 4.89 -0.95 10.68
C ALA A 72 5.41 -2.26 11.33
N ILE A 73 5.27 -3.40 10.63
CA ILE A 73 5.79 -4.70 11.11
C ILE A 73 7.32 -4.72 11.14
N VAL A 74 7.99 -4.21 10.11
CA VAL A 74 9.46 -4.12 10.05
C VAL A 74 10.00 -3.26 11.20
N VAL A 75 9.31 -2.17 11.52
CA VAL A 75 9.64 -1.26 12.62
C VAL A 75 9.48 -1.95 13.97
N ASP A 76 8.35 -2.62 14.19
CA ASP A 76 8.08 -3.38 15.43
C ASP A 76 9.14 -4.46 15.67
N GLN A 77 9.65 -5.07 14.60
CA GLN A 77 10.72 -6.06 14.65
C GLN A 77 12.14 -5.46 14.78
N GLY A 78 12.29 -4.14 14.84
CA GLY A 78 13.58 -3.46 14.92
C GLY A 78 14.43 -3.56 13.65
N ARG A 79 13.82 -3.81 12.48
CA ARG A 79 14.51 -3.99 11.20
C ARG A 79 14.32 -2.82 10.23
N SER A 80 13.98 -1.65 10.74
CA SER A 80 13.64 -0.47 9.91
C SER A 80 14.79 0.06 9.06
N SER A 81 16.04 -0.30 9.36
CA SER A 81 17.19 0.02 8.51
C SER A 81 17.35 -0.95 7.33
N MET A 82 16.69 -2.10 7.34
CA MET A 82 16.92 -3.16 6.35
C MET A 82 16.01 -3.02 5.12
N TYR A 83 14.73 -2.68 5.31
CA TYR A 83 13.72 -2.73 4.24
C TYR A 83 13.15 -1.37 3.90
N GLY A 84 13.30 -0.90 2.67
CA GLY A 84 12.68 0.30 2.11
C GLY A 84 11.50 -0.02 1.20
N PHE A 85 10.46 0.78 1.26
CA PHE A 85 9.32 0.67 0.36
C PHE A 85 9.33 1.84 -0.62
N VAL A 86 9.05 1.55 -1.88
CA VAL A 86 8.97 2.55 -2.95
C VAL A 86 7.52 2.91 -3.17
N GLU A 87 7.23 4.21 -3.24
CA GLU A 87 5.89 4.73 -3.35
C GLU A 87 5.29 4.42 -4.75
N PRO A 88 4.20 3.62 -4.81
CA PRO A 88 3.56 3.22 -6.05
C PRO A 88 3.20 4.36 -7.01
N GLN A 89 2.53 5.42 -6.50
CA GLN A 89 1.99 6.50 -7.34
C GLN A 89 3.10 7.34 -7.98
N THR A 90 4.26 7.41 -7.33
CA THR A 90 5.40 8.21 -7.76
C THR A 90 6.16 7.49 -8.87
N ILE A 91 6.26 6.16 -8.82
CA ILE A 91 6.98 5.38 -9.84
C ILE A 91 6.12 4.96 -11.04
N GLN A 92 4.79 5.09 -10.95
CA GLN A 92 3.92 4.72 -12.06
C GLN A 92 4.18 5.61 -13.29
N PRO A 93 4.10 5.09 -14.52
CA PRO A 93 4.36 5.88 -15.73
C PRO A 93 3.31 6.99 -15.97
N SER A 94 2.06 6.74 -15.57
CA SER A 94 0.98 7.70 -15.74
C SER A 94 1.18 8.92 -14.83
N GLY A 95 1.19 10.11 -15.41
CA GLY A 95 1.33 11.36 -14.65
C GLY A 95 2.74 11.71 -14.18
N ASN A 96 3.75 10.84 -14.37
CA ASN A 96 5.13 11.09 -13.96
C ASN A 96 6.12 11.00 -15.13
N THR A 97 7.10 11.91 -15.16
CA THR A 97 8.20 11.84 -16.12
C THR A 97 9.20 10.76 -15.71
N LEU A 98 9.99 10.24 -16.67
CA LEU A 98 11.09 9.33 -16.34
C LEU A 98 12.09 9.97 -15.36
N GLN A 99 12.41 11.25 -15.57
CA GLN A 99 13.32 12.00 -14.71
C GLN A 99 12.83 12.06 -13.26
N ASN A 100 11.57 12.47 -13.03
CA ASN A 100 11.01 12.57 -11.68
C ASN A 100 11.06 11.22 -10.94
N ARG A 101 10.79 10.13 -11.66
CA ARG A 101 10.85 8.77 -11.09
C ARG A 101 12.27 8.38 -10.70
N GLN A 102 13.24 8.67 -11.56
CA GLN A 102 14.65 8.39 -11.29
C GLN A 102 15.19 9.25 -10.15
N ASP A 103 14.79 10.52 -10.08
CA ASP A 103 15.19 11.45 -9.01
C ASP A 103 14.64 11.01 -7.67
N TYR A 104 13.36 10.62 -7.62
CA TYR A 104 12.75 10.04 -6.42
C TYR A 104 13.50 8.81 -5.93
N LEU A 105 13.72 7.83 -6.82
CA LEU A 105 14.41 6.59 -6.45
C LEU A 105 15.83 6.84 -5.93
N GLN A 106 16.59 7.70 -6.62
CA GLN A 106 17.95 8.04 -6.22
C GLN A 106 17.99 8.74 -4.86
N THR A 107 17.13 9.75 -4.65
CA THR A 107 17.06 10.49 -3.39
C THR A 107 16.66 9.56 -2.25
N TRP A 108 15.62 8.76 -2.46
CA TRP A 108 15.13 7.87 -1.41
C TRP A 108 16.17 6.81 -1.03
N MET A 109 16.87 6.25 -2.01
CA MET A 109 17.91 5.25 -1.76
C MET A 109 19.15 5.83 -1.07
N ASP A 110 19.57 7.04 -1.44
CA ASP A 110 20.71 7.72 -0.83
C ASP A 110 20.43 8.16 0.61
N GLU A 111 19.23 8.67 0.88
CA GLU A 111 18.85 9.14 2.21
C GLU A 111 18.56 8.00 3.18
N SER A 112 17.79 6.99 2.72
CA SER A 112 17.35 5.91 3.61
C SER A 112 18.40 4.85 3.87
N LYS A 113 19.33 4.64 2.92
CA LYS A 113 20.46 3.70 3.00
C LYS A 113 20.06 2.29 3.45
N ARG A 114 18.85 1.87 3.06
CA ARG A 114 18.33 0.56 3.40
C ARG A 114 18.95 -0.52 2.51
N ASP A 115 19.07 -1.73 3.06
CA ASP A 115 19.74 -2.84 2.37
C ASP A 115 18.88 -3.41 1.21
N VAL A 116 17.56 -3.42 1.38
CA VAL A 116 16.60 -4.04 0.47
C VAL A 116 15.47 -3.07 0.15
N TYR A 117 15.20 -2.84 -1.14
CA TYR A 117 14.07 -2.02 -1.58
C TYR A 117 12.98 -2.87 -2.24
N LEU A 118 11.76 -2.76 -1.73
CA LEU A 118 10.56 -3.37 -2.28
C LEU A 118 9.91 -2.37 -3.23
N VAL A 119 9.96 -2.71 -4.51
CA VAL A 119 9.40 -1.90 -5.60
C VAL A 119 8.15 -2.59 -6.13
N PRO A 120 6.95 -2.06 -5.88
CA PRO A 120 5.72 -2.64 -6.41
C PRO A 120 5.71 -2.49 -7.93
N TYR A 121 5.55 -3.62 -8.63
CA TYR A 121 5.40 -3.62 -10.07
C TYR A 121 3.98 -3.21 -10.43
N ILE A 122 3.85 -2.10 -11.15
CA ILE A 122 2.57 -1.58 -11.63
C ILE A 122 2.66 -1.57 -13.15
N GLU A 123 2.11 -2.60 -13.76
CA GLU A 123 1.84 -2.59 -15.20
C GLU A 123 0.54 -1.81 -15.39
N GLY A 124 0.65 -0.62 -15.98
CA GLY A 124 -0.47 0.22 -16.39
C GLY A 124 -0.59 0.24 -17.90
#